data_AF-A0A973GG10-F1
#
_entry.id   AF-A0A973GG10-F1
#
_cell.length_a   1.000
_cell.length_b   1.000
_cell.length_c   1.000
_cell.angle_alpha   90.00
_cell.angle_beta   90.00
_cell.angle_gamma   90.00
#
_symmetry.space_group_name_H-M   'P 1'
#
loop_
_entity.id
_entity.type
_entity.pdbx_description
1 polymer ?
#
loop_
_entity_poly.entity_id
_entity_poly.type
_entity_poly.pdbx_seq_one_letter_code
_entity_poly.pdbx_strand_id
1 'polypeptide(L)'
;MSTQDERVAAFRHLHSTGCFVMPNPWDVGSARALEQLGFSALATTSAGLAWTLGRADGHVTLDQTLEHLRAVVDAVAVPVNADFEGGYAVDPQDVHTNVRLAAATGVAGLSIEDSTGDGASPLHDFGLAVERI
;
A
#
# COMPACT_ATOMS: atom_id res chain seq x y z
N MET A 1 -7.47 -0.52 -22.21
CA MET A 1 -7.23 -0.48 -20.76
C MET A 1 -5.74 -0.62 -20.57
N SER A 2 -5.16 0.13 -19.63
CA SER A 2 -3.78 -0.10 -19.21
C SER A 2 -3.69 -1.42 -18.42
N THR A 3 -2.49 -2.02 -18.31
CA THR A 3 -2.26 -3.17 -17.44
C THR A 3 -2.64 -2.88 -15.99
N GLN A 4 -2.49 -1.63 -15.55
CA GLN A 4 -2.93 -1.20 -14.22
C GLN A 4 -4.46 -1.24 -14.09
N ASP A 5 -5.21 -0.74 -15.09
CA ASP A 5 -6.69 -0.76 -15.06
C ASP A 5 -7.22 -2.19 -14.94
N GLU A 6 -6.58 -3.14 -15.63
CA GLU A 6 -6.90 -4.57 -15.55
C GLU A 6 -6.65 -5.13 -14.14
N ARG A 7 -5.52 -4.77 -13.53
CA ARG A 7 -5.19 -5.17 -12.14
C ARG A 7 -6.17 -4.57 -11.13
N VAL A 8 -6.55 -3.30 -11.27
CA VAL A 8 -7.55 -2.64 -10.42
C VAL A 8 -8.91 -3.33 -10.56
N ALA A 9 -9.34 -3.64 -11.78
CA ALA A 9 -10.60 -4.35 -12.02
C ALA A 9 -10.58 -5.77 -11.40
N ALA A 10 -9.47 -6.51 -11.57
CA ALA A 10 -9.29 -7.82 -10.96
C ALA A 10 -9.32 -7.75 -9.42
N PHE A 11 -8.62 -6.78 -8.84
CA PHE A 11 -8.60 -6.58 -7.38
C PHE A 11 -10.00 -6.26 -6.83
N ARG A 12 -10.75 -5.38 -7.50
CA ARG A 12 -12.15 -5.09 -7.17
C ARG A 12 -13.03 -6.34 -7.27
N HIS A 13 -12.81 -7.16 -8.29
CA HIS A 13 -13.56 -8.40 -8.47
C HIS A 13 -13.34 -9.37 -7.31
N LEU A 14 -12.09 -9.58 -6.87
CA LEU A 14 -11.78 -10.44 -5.72
C LEU A 14 -12.61 -10.08 -4.48
N HIS A 15 -12.69 -8.79 -4.14
CA HIS A 15 -13.50 -8.30 -3.01
C HIS A 15 -15.01 -8.51 -3.20
N SER A 16 -15.49 -8.49 -4.44
CA SER A 16 -16.92 -8.73 -4.73
C SER A 16 -17.32 -10.22 -4.65
N THR A 17 -16.34 -11.13 -4.76
CA THR A 17 -16.59 -12.57 -4.85
C THR A 17 -16.51 -13.31 -3.52
N GLY A 18 -16.01 -12.66 -2.46
CA GLY A 18 -15.95 -13.24 -1.11
C GLY A 18 -14.63 -12.98 -0.41
N CYS A 19 -14.21 -13.93 0.43
CA CYS A 19 -12.98 -13.86 1.19
C CYS A 19 -11.81 -14.49 0.40
N PHE A 20 -10.66 -13.83 0.40
CA PHE A 20 -9.42 -14.33 -0.17
C PHE A 20 -8.24 -13.95 0.73
N VAL A 21 -7.13 -14.68 0.60
CA VAL A 21 -5.90 -14.41 1.35
C VAL A 21 -5.01 -13.48 0.54
N MET A 22 -4.51 -12.43 1.17
CA MET A 22 -3.60 -11.44 0.60
C MET A 22 -2.35 -11.33 1.48
N PRO A 23 -1.30 -12.12 1.21
CA PRO A 23 -0.09 -12.13 2.02
C PRO A 23 0.78 -10.89 1.78
N ASN A 24 1.68 -10.63 2.72
CA ASN A 24 2.47 -9.39 2.75
C ASN A 24 3.97 -9.58 2.45
N PRO A 25 4.41 -9.50 1.18
CA PRO A 25 5.84 -9.43 0.88
C PRO A 25 6.45 -8.09 1.33
N TRP A 26 7.75 -8.13 1.67
CA TRP A 26 8.56 -6.96 2.03
C TRP A 26 9.69 -6.69 1.02
N ASP A 27 9.84 -7.53 -0.01
CA ASP A 27 10.79 -7.35 -1.10
C ASP A 27 10.31 -8.04 -2.40
N VAL A 28 11.08 -7.87 -3.48
CA VAL A 28 10.81 -8.49 -4.78
C VAL A 28 10.85 -10.02 -4.74
N GLY A 29 11.74 -10.60 -3.94
CA GLY A 29 11.92 -12.05 -3.86
C GLY A 29 10.71 -12.74 -3.24
N SER A 30 10.26 -12.24 -2.09
CA SER A 30 9.06 -12.69 -1.39
C SER A 30 7.80 -12.45 -2.22
N ALA A 31 7.68 -11.32 -2.93
CA ALA A 31 6.54 -11.07 -3.82
C ALA A 31 6.40 -12.12 -4.92
N ARG A 32 7.50 -12.43 -5.62
CA ARG A 32 7.53 -13.49 -6.64
C ARG A 32 7.26 -14.87 -6.09
N ALA A 33 7.81 -15.19 -4.91
CA ALA A 33 7.56 -16.48 -4.27
C ALA A 33 6.08 -16.65 -3.93
N LEU A 34 5.43 -15.62 -3.38
CA LEU A 34 4.01 -15.66 -3.06
C LEU A 34 3.12 -15.73 -4.32
N GLU A 35 3.45 -14.99 -5.38
CA GLU A 35 2.74 -15.14 -6.66
C GLU A 35 2.86 -16.58 -7.20
N GLN A 36 4.06 -17.17 -7.17
CA GLN A 36 4.28 -18.56 -7.62
C GLN A 36 3.54 -19.60 -6.77
N LEU A 37 3.23 -19.28 -5.51
CA LEU A 37 2.38 -20.10 -4.65
C LEU A 37 0.88 -19.97 -4.99
N GLY A 38 0.51 -19.08 -5.93
CA GLY A 38 -0.84 -18.97 -6.47
C GLY A 38 -1.74 -17.96 -5.75
N PHE A 39 -1.19 -17.08 -4.91
CA PHE A 39 -1.98 -16.01 -4.30
C PHE A 39 -2.48 -15.03 -5.37
N SER A 40 -3.78 -14.72 -5.34
CA SER A 40 -4.43 -13.91 -6.39
C SER A 40 -4.21 -12.40 -6.25
N ALA A 41 -3.65 -11.95 -5.11
CA ALA A 41 -3.26 -10.57 -4.84
C ALA A 41 -2.21 -10.55 -3.71
N LEU A 42 -1.46 -9.47 -3.63
CA LEU A 42 -0.46 -9.22 -2.59
C LEU A 42 -0.71 -7.86 -1.93
N ALA A 43 -0.23 -7.65 -0.72
CA ALA A 43 -0.19 -6.33 -0.08
C ALA A 43 1.21 -6.02 0.44
N THR A 44 1.75 -4.83 0.22
CA THR A 44 3.02 -4.47 0.88
C THR A 44 2.83 -4.35 2.39
N THR A 45 3.93 -4.20 3.13
CA THR A 45 3.92 -3.94 4.58
C THR A 45 4.96 -2.87 4.89
N SER A 46 4.54 -1.78 5.55
CA SER A 46 5.44 -0.69 5.95
C SER A 46 6.53 -1.21 6.90
N ALA A 47 6.13 -1.98 7.92
CA ALA A 47 7.01 -2.58 8.90
C ALA A 47 8.04 -3.51 8.23
N GLY A 48 7.59 -4.38 7.33
CA GLY A 48 8.48 -5.29 6.61
C GLY A 48 9.53 -4.53 5.82
N LEU A 49 9.13 -3.52 5.04
CA LEU A 49 10.09 -2.66 4.32
C LEU A 49 11.04 -1.95 5.29
N ALA A 50 10.54 -1.34 6.35
CA ALA A 50 11.35 -0.65 7.35
C ALA A 50 12.44 -1.56 7.95
N TRP A 51 12.09 -2.80 8.27
CA TRP A 51 13.03 -3.78 8.84
C TRP A 51 14.12 -4.19 7.85
N THR A 52 13.81 -4.30 6.54
CA THR A 52 14.86 -4.54 5.52
C THR A 52 15.89 -3.40 5.46
N LEU A 53 15.48 -2.18 5.83
CA LEU A 53 16.33 -0.99 5.89
C LEU A 53 17.00 -0.79 7.25
N GLY A 54 16.78 -1.70 8.21
CA GLY A 54 17.29 -1.58 9.58
C GLY A 54 16.63 -0.47 10.39
N ARG A 55 15.37 -0.14 10.12
CA ARG A 55 14.62 0.94 10.77
C ARG A 55 13.38 0.40 11.49
N ALA A 56 12.89 1.17 12.45
CA ALA A 56 11.55 0.95 13.00
C ALA A 56 10.48 1.32 11.96
N ASP A 57 9.29 0.74 12.14
CA ASP A 57 8.11 1.11 11.34
C ASP A 57 7.80 2.62 11.44
N GLY A 58 7.21 3.21 10.40
CA GLY A 58 6.97 4.65 10.31
C GLY A 58 8.21 5.53 10.06
N HIS A 59 9.38 4.94 9.84
CA HIS A 59 10.64 5.67 9.58
C HIS A 59 11.18 5.48 8.16
N VAL A 60 10.30 5.11 7.23
CA VAL A 60 10.57 5.04 5.78
C VAL A 60 10.01 6.31 5.15
N THR A 61 10.76 6.92 4.21
CA THR A 61 10.26 8.13 3.54
C THR A 61 9.30 7.78 2.41
N LEU A 62 8.45 8.73 2.03
CA LEU A 62 7.56 8.60 0.87
C LEU A 62 8.31 8.10 -0.38
N ASP A 63 9.45 8.71 -0.72
CA ASP A 63 10.23 8.32 -1.91
C ASP A 63 10.70 6.87 -1.86
N GLN A 64 11.15 6.40 -0.70
CA GLN A 64 11.59 5.02 -0.50
C GLN A 64 10.41 4.04 -0.62
N THR A 65 9.24 4.40 -0.06
CA THR A 65 8.02 3.62 -0.21
C THR A 65 7.59 3.57 -1.68
N LEU A 66 7.57 4.69 -2.39
CA LEU A 66 7.21 4.74 -3.82
C LEU A 66 8.16 3.90 -4.68
N GLU A 67 9.46 3.91 -4.39
CA GLU A 67 10.45 3.05 -5.05
C GLU A 67 10.17 1.57 -4.78
N HIS A 68 9.90 1.21 -3.52
CA HIS A 68 9.53 -0.14 -3.13
C HIS A 68 8.25 -0.62 -3.84
N LEU A 69 7.20 0.21 -3.87
CA LEU A 69 5.94 -0.11 -4.53
C LEU A 69 6.15 -0.40 -6.03
N ARG A 70 6.89 0.46 -6.75
CA ARG A 70 7.22 0.21 -8.16
C ARG A 70 7.96 -1.12 -8.34
N ALA A 71 8.98 -1.36 -7.53
CA ALA A 71 9.79 -2.58 -7.62
C ALA A 71 8.95 -3.85 -7.41
N VAL A 72 8.02 -3.85 -6.45
CA VAL A 72 7.11 -4.99 -6.20
C VAL A 72 6.10 -5.15 -7.33
N VAL A 73 5.46 -4.05 -7.77
CA VAL A 73 4.45 -4.06 -8.85
C VAL A 73 5.03 -4.53 -10.18
N ASP A 74 6.26 -4.15 -10.50
CA ASP A 74 6.96 -4.55 -11.72
C ASP A 74 7.42 -6.02 -11.67
N ALA A 75 7.52 -6.60 -10.47
CA ALA A 75 8.02 -7.96 -10.29
C ALA A 75 6.96 -9.06 -10.42
N VAL A 76 5.67 -8.71 -10.36
CA VAL A 76 4.53 -9.64 -10.34
C VAL A 76 3.46 -9.24 -11.36
N ALA A 77 2.62 -10.20 -11.76
CA ALA A 77 1.46 -9.99 -12.62
C ALA A 77 0.17 -9.72 -11.82
N VAL A 78 0.05 -10.26 -10.60
CA VAL A 78 -1.13 -10.09 -9.73
C VAL A 78 -1.30 -8.66 -9.19
N PRO A 79 -2.52 -8.25 -8.79
CA PRO A 79 -2.74 -6.97 -8.15
C PRO A 79 -1.97 -6.82 -6.83
N VAL A 80 -1.45 -5.61 -6.59
CA VAL A 80 -0.73 -5.25 -5.36
C VAL A 80 -1.47 -4.12 -4.65
N ASN A 81 -1.79 -4.32 -3.37
CA ASN A 81 -2.27 -3.28 -2.47
C ASN A 81 -1.09 -2.63 -1.74
N ALA A 82 -0.99 -1.31 -1.74
CA ALA A 82 0.01 -0.63 -0.92
C ALA A 82 -0.50 -0.47 0.52
N ASP A 83 0.28 -0.95 1.48
CA ASP A 83 0.27 -0.34 2.81
C ASP A 83 0.91 1.05 2.70
N PHE A 84 0.09 2.10 2.80
CA PHE A 84 0.51 3.49 2.57
C PHE A 84 0.38 4.36 3.84
N GLU A 85 0.32 3.70 5.00
CA GLU A 85 0.32 4.33 6.33
C GLU A 85 -0.72 5.48 6.41
N GLY A 86 -0.40 6.59 7.07
CA GLY A 86 -1.22 7.79 7.11
C GLY A 86 -1.15 8.65 5.83
N GLY A 87 -0.64 8.12 4.71
CA GLY A 87 -0.48 8.87 3.46
C GLY A 87 0.72 9.83 3.42
N TYR A 88 1.67 9.68 4.35
CA TYR A 88 2.88 10.54 4.49
C TYR A 88 2.57 12.04 4.65
N ALA A 89 1.36 12.39 5.07
CA ALA A 89 0.90 13.75 5.31
C ALA A 89 -0.28 13.77 6.28
N VAL A 90 -0.54 14.94 6.88
CA VAL A 90 -1.75 15.17 7.69
C VAL A 90 -2.78 15.96 6.91
N ASP A 91 -2.35 16.93 6.11
CA ASP A 91 -3.23 17.76 5.29
C ASP A 91 -3.90 16.93 4.17
N PRO A 92 -5.22 17.04 3.98
CA PRO A 92 -5.94 16.28 2.95
C PRO A 92 -5.42 16.47 1.51
N GLN A 93 -4.96 17.66 1.14
CA GLN A 93 -4.43 17.91 -0.21
C GLN A 93 -3.06 17.28 -0.41
N ASP A 94 -2.24 17.25 0.64
CA ASP A 94 -0.96 16.56 0.61
C ASP A 94 -1.17 15.03 0.57
N VAL A 95 -2.14 14.48 1.33
CA VAL A 95 -2.55 13.07 1.23
C VAL A 95 -3.01 12.74 -0.19
N HIS A 96 -3.88 13.57 -0.78
CA HIS A 96 -4.32 13.42 -2.17
C HIS A 96 -3.13 13.36 -3.14
N THR A 97 -2.18 14.29 -2.99
CA THR A 97 -0.99 14.35 -3.84
C THR A 97 -0.16 13.07 -3.72
N ASN A 98 0.07 12.59 -2.49
CA ASN A 98 0.84 11.38 -2.23
C ASN A 98 0.13 10.11 -2.72
N VAL A 99 -1.20 10.02 -2.58
CA VAL A 99 -2.03 8.95 -3.12
C VAL A 99 -1.90 8.88 -4.65
N ARG A 100 -1.87 10.03 -5.33
CA ARG A 100 -1.64 10.06 -6.79
C ARG A 100 -0.25 9.56 -7.17
N LEU A 101 0.76 9.87 -6.37
CA LEU A 101 2.11 9.34 -6.58
C LEU A 101 2.15 7.81 -6.38
N ALA A 102 1.49 7.31 -5.33
CA ALA A 102 1.36 5.88 -5.08
C ALA A 102 0.62 5.18 -6.22
N ALA A 103 -0.53 5.71 -6.65
CA ALA A 103 -1.27 5.17 -7.79
C ALA A 103 -0.42 5.12 -9.07
N ALA A 104 0.44 6.13 -9.31
CA ALA A 104 1.34 6.14 -10.46
C ALA A 104 2.44 5.05 -10.41
N THR A 105 2.61 4.33 -9.29
CA THR A 105 3.51 3.16 -9.20
C THR A 105 2.91 1.89 -9.79
N GLY A 106 1.61 1.89 -10.12
CA GLY A 106 0.92 0.74 -10.71
C GLY A 106 0.21 -0.17 -9.70
N VAL A 107 0.17 0.21 -8.42
CA VAL A 107 -0.63 -0.48 -7.40
C VAL A 107 -2.11 -0.50 -7.79
N ALA A 108 -2.81 -1.55 -7.36
CA ALA A 108 -4.23 -1.76 -7.65
C ALA A 108 -5.16 -1.21 -6.55
N GLY A 109 -4.60 -0.94 -5.37
CA GLY A 109 -5.27 -0.36 -4.21
C GLY A 109 -4.25 0.11 -3.19
N LEU A 110 -4.71 0.83 -2.16
CA LEU A 110 -3.90 1.22 -1.02
C LEU A 110 -4.76 1.43 0.22
N SER A 111 -4.13 1.35 1.40
CA SER A 111 -4.73 1.73 2.68
C SER A 111 -4.22 3.09 3.12
N ILE A 112 -5.12 3.90 3.71
CA ILE A 112 -4.80 5.10 4.48
C ILE A 112 -5.34 4.87 5.89
N GLU A 113 -4.49 4.99 6.90
CA GLU A 113 -4.92 4.93 8.31
C GLU A 113 -5.16 6.33 8.89
N ASP A 114 -5.82 6.36 10.04
CA ASP A 114 -6.15 7.54 10.82
C ASP A 114 -5.30 7.66 12.10
N SER A 115 -4.24 6.86 12.23
CA SER A 115 -3.24 6.97 13.30
C SER A 115 -2.45 8.26 13.20
N THR A 116 -2.21 8.90 14.34
CA THR A 116 -1.38 10.12 14.43
C THR A 116 0.09 9.84 14.77
N GLY A 117 0.38 8.65 15.30
CA GLY A 117 1.67 8.31 15.91
C GLY A 117 1.89 8.89 17.32
N ASP A 118 0.98 9.71 17.85
CA ASP A 118 1.03 10.24 19.21
C ASP A 118 0.17 9.40 20.17
N GLY A 119 0.79 8.76 21.16
CA GLY A 119 0.10 7.96 22.16
C GLY A 119 -0.91 8.74 23.03
N ALA A 120 -0.78 10.06 23.13
CA ALA A 120 -1.74 10.91 23.83
C ALA A 120 -2.99 11.25 22.99
N SER A 121 -2.86 11.20 21.67
CA SER A 121 -3.93 11.49 20.71
C SER A 121 -3.86 10.51 19.53
N PRO A 122 -4.12 9.21 19.75
CA PRO A 122 -3.70 8.15 18.83
C PRO A 122 -4.41 8.14 17.48
N LEU A 123 -5.57 8.81 17.37
CA LEU A 123 -6.35 8.90 16.13
C LEU A 123 -6.63 10.36 15.77
N HIS A 124 -6.75 10.63 14.48
CA HIS A 124 -7.28 11.90 13.98
C HIS A 124 -8.73 12.10 14.40
N ASP A 125 -9.15 13.36 14.52
CA ASP A 125 -10.58 13.67 14.66
C ASP A 125 -11.36 13.11 13.46
N PHE A 126 -12.59 12.65 13.69
CA PHE A 126 -13.41 12.01 12.68
C PHE A 126 -13.60 12.89 11.43
N GLY A 127 -13.78 14.21 11.60
CA GLY A 127 -13.95 15.12 10.47
C GLY A 127 -12.70 15.17 9.59
N LEU A 128 -11.53 15.27 10.21
CA LEU A 128 -10.24 15.27 9.50
C LEU A 128 -9.94 13.90 8.87
N ALA A 129 -10.23 12.81 9.58
CA ALA A 129 -10.04 11.45 9.06
C ALA A 129 -10.86 11.22 7.79
N VAL A 130 -12.11 11.71 7.77
CA VAL A 130 -12.97 11.64 6.57
C VAL A 130 -12.46 12.54 5.45
N GLU A 131 -12.01 13.76 5.75
CA GLU A 131 -11.51 14.71 4.73
C GLU A 131 -10.28 14.18 3.99
N ARG A 132 -9.48 13.32 4.64
CA ARG A 132 -8.30 12.66 4.06
C ARG A 132 -8.62 11.54 3.06
N ILE A 133 -9.86 11.06 2.97
CA ILE A 133 -10.29 9.91 2.14
C ILE A 133 -11.05 10.40 0.91
#